data_AF-A0A699VS70-F1
#
_entry.id   AF-A0A699VS70-F1
#
_cell.length_a   1.000
_cell.length_b   1.000
_cell.length_c   1.000
_cell.angle_alpha   90.00
_cell.angle_beta   90.00
_cell.angle_gamma   90.00
#
_symmetry.space_group_name_H-M   'P 1'
#
loop_
_entity.id
_entity.type
_entity.pdbx_description
1 polymer ?
#
loop_
_entity_poly.entity_id
_entity_poly.type
_entity_poly.pdbx_seq_one_letter_code
_entity_poly.pdbx_strand_id
1 'polypeptide(L)'
;ADLVNYHAGNFIIKGMTSQQKQKFFKDARHYFWDDPYLFKTCADQIIRCCVADKEAIDILNACHSGPTGGHYGANYTAKKVFDSGFYWPSIYKDAFELVKHCDSCQRQGKVSQKDEMPQNFI
;
A
#
# COMPACT_ATOMS: atom_id res chain seq x y z
N ALA A 1 -7.39 -12.32 7.35
CA ALA A 1 -8.33 -13.10 8.19
C ALA A 1 -7.73 -13.44 9.55
N ASP A 2 -6.56 -14.07 9.61
CA ASP A 2 -6.03 -14.63 10.87
C ASP A 2 -5.72 -13.60 11.97
N LEU A 3 -5.13 -12.46 11.61
CA LEU A 3 -4.86 -11.37 12.56
C LEU A 3 -6.15 -10.70 13.06
N VAL A 4 -7.14 -10.56 12.18
CA VAL A 4 -8.47 -10.02 12.53
C VAL A 4 -9.15 -10.95 13.53
N ASN A 5 -9.19 -12.25 13.24
CA ASN A 5 -9.82 -13.25 14.11
C ASN A 5 -9.13 -13.30 15.50
N TYR A 6 -7.80 -13.21 15.53
CA TYR A 6 -7.06 -13.16 16.79
C TYR A 6 -7.37 -11.90 17.60
N HIS A 7 -7.36 -10.72 16.99
CA HIS A 7 -7.61 -9.46 17.71
C HIS A 7 -9.08 -9.25 18.07
N ALA A 8 -10.02 -9.72 17.24
CA ALA A 8 -11.45 -9.59 17.50
C ALA A 8 -11.97 -10.61 18.53
N GLY A 9 -11.38 -11.80 18.62
CA GLY A 9 -11.93 -12.90 19.43
C GLY A 9 -10.93 -13.88 20.02
N ASN A 10 -9.63 -13.58 20.02
CA ASN A 10 -8.54 -14.45 20.50
C ASN A 10 -8.49 -15.81 19.82
N PHE A 11 -8.98 -15.92 18.57
CA PHE A 11 -8.94 -17.16 17.81
C PHE A 11 -7.53 -17.40 17.27
N ILE A 12 -6.90 -18.50 17.68
CA ILE A 12 -5.57 -18.92 17.23
C ILE A 12 -5.72 -20.08 16.24
N ILE A 13 -5.05 -19.99 15.09
CA ILE A 13 -5.02 -21.08 14.11
C ILE A 13 -4.39 -22.33 14.73
N LYS A 14 -5.09 -23.45 14.66
CA LYS A 14 -4.59 -24.75 15.14
C LYS A 14 -3.57 -25.33 14.14
N GLY A 15 -2.65 -26.17 14.64
CA GLY A 15 -1.68 -26.87 13.79
C GLY A 15 -0.45 -26.05 13.35
N MET A 16 -0.26 -24.85 13.91
CA MET A 16 0.98 -24.08 13.68
C MET A 16 2.20 -24.78 14.28
N THR A 17 3.33 -24.75 13.57
CA THR A 17 4.63 -25.08 14.16
C THR A 17 5.04 -24.04 15.20
N SER A 18 5.97 -24.38 16.10
CA SER A 18 6.49 -23.44 17.11
C SER A 18 7.06 -22.17 16.47
N GLN A 19 7.75 -22.28 15.33
CA GLN A 19 8.30 -21.13 14.61
C GLN A 19 7.21 -20.25 14.02
N GLN A 20 6.18 -20.84 13.40
CA GLN A 20 5.03 -20.10 12.86
C GLN A 20 4.27 -19.36 13.97
N LYS A 21 4.05 -20.02 15.11
CA LYS A 21 3.38 -19.44 16.27
C LYS A 21 4.17 -18.25 16.83
N GLN A 22 5.49 -18.38 16.98
CA GLN A 22 6.35 -17.29 17.43
C GLN A 22 6.32 -16.09 16.46
N LYS A 23 6.38 -16.36 15.15
CA LYS A 23 6.27 -15.32 14.12
C LYS A 23 4.91 -14.62 14.18
N PHE A 24 3.82 -15.39 14.27
CA PHE A 24 2.46 -14.87 14.36
C PHE A 24 2.31 -13.88 15.52
N PHE A 25 2.73 -14.26 16.73
CA PHE A 25 2.64 -13.36 17.88
C PHE A 25 3.57 -12.15 17.77
N LYS A 26 4.73 -12.28 17.12
CA LYS A 26 5.60 -11.14 16.82
C LYS A 26 4.91 -10.15 15.90
N ASP A 27 4.28 -10.64 14.85
CA ASP A 27 3.60 -9.81 13.85
C ASP A 27 2.34 -9.17 14.46
N ALA A 28 1.54 -9.95 15.19
CA ALA A 28 0.28 -9.51 15.80
C ALA A 28 0.40 -8.29 16.72
N ARG A 29 1.55 -8.09 17.39
CA ARG A 29 1.79 -6.92 18.26
C ARG A 29 1.72 -5.58 17.54
N HIS A 30 1.90 -5.57 16.22
CA HIS A 30 1.86 -4.34 15.43
C HIS A 30 0.46 -4.01 14.93
N TYR A 31 -0.53 -4.87 15.23
CA TYR A 31 -1.90 -4.70 14.77
C TYR A 31 -2.83 -4.56 15.97
N PHE A 32 -3.95 -3.88 15.75
CA PHE A 32 -5.05 -3.84 16.69
C PHE A 32 -6.37 -3.74 15.93
N TRP A 33 -7.43 -4.25 16.55
CA TRP A 33 -8.77 -4.24 15.98
C TRP A 33 -9.59 -3.12 16.60
N ASP A 34 -10.21 -2.30 15.76
CA ASP A 34 -11.19 -1.28 16.13
C ASP A 34 -12.35 -1.39 15.14
N ASP A 35 -13.42 -2.07 15.58
CA ASP A 35 -14.47 -2.62 14.72
C ASP A 35 -15.09 -1.57 13.78
N PRO A 36 -15.21 -1.85 12.45
CA PRO A 36 -14.92 -3.09 11.73
C PRO A 36 -13.51 -3.14 11.07
N TYR A 37 -12.56 -2.33 11.54
CA TYR A 37 -11.29 -2.10 10.88
C TYR A 37 -10.11 -2.69 11.64
N LEU A 38 -9.15 -3.24 10.89
CA LEU A 38 -7.85 -3.61 11.42
C LEU A 38 -6.89 -2.46 11.19
N PHE A 39 -6.17 -2.05 12.23
CA PHE A 39 -5.13 -1.03 12.12
C PHE A 39 -3.76 -1.64 12.35
N LYS A 40 -2.74 -0.99 11.77
CA LYS A 40 -1.34 -1.36 11.94
C LYS A 40 -0.49 -0.15 12.33
N THR A 41 0.32 -0.29 13.37
CA THR A 41 1.43 0.61 13.65
C THR A 41 2.58 0.29 12.68
N CYS A 42 2.90 1.25 11.80
CA CYS A 42 3.95 1.11 10.81
C CYS A 42 5.34 1.43 11.39
N ALA A 43 6.40 1.16 10.64
CA ALA A 43 7.78 1.34 11.13
C ALA A 43 8.11 2.81 11.45
N ASP A 44 7.42 3.72 10.77
CA ASP A 44 7.40 5.17 11.00
C ASP A 44 6.55 5.59 12.22
N GLN A 45 6.04 4.62 12.99
CA GLN A 45 5.14 4.80 14.13
C GLN A 45 3.77 5.39 13.79
N ILE A 46 3.43 5.51 12.49
CA ILE A 46 2.13 6.00 12.08
C ILE A 46 1.15 4.83 11.99
N ILE A 47 -0.05 5.05 12.53
CA ILE A 47 -1.14 4.08 12.49
C ILE A 47 -1.84 4.18 11.13
N ARG A 48 -2.05 3.04 10.48
CA ARG A 48 -2.70 2.94 9.17
C ARG A 48 -3.81 1.90 9.17
N CYS A 49 -4.91 2.20 8.50
CA CYS A 49 -6.01 1.27 8.27
C CYS A 49 -5.57 0.19 7.30
N CYS A 50 -5.72 -1.07 7.69
CA CYS A 50 -5.47 -2.21 6.82
C CYS A 50 -6.62 -2.34 5.84
N VAL A 51 -6.29 -2.54 4.57
CA VAL A 51 -7.26 -2.62 3.47
C VAL A 51 -7.36 -4.06 2.98
N ALA A 52 -8.57 -4.49 2.62
CA ALA A 52 -8.79 -5.77 1.97
C ALA A 52 -8.50 -5.70 0.46
N ASP A 53 -8.07 -6.82 -0.14
CA ASP A 53 -7.65 -6.87 -1.55
C ASP A 53 -8.66 -6.27 -2.54
N LYS A 54 -9.96 -6.40 -2.26
CA LYS A 54 -11.04 -5.87 -3.12
C LYS A 54 -10.99 -4.34 -3.25
N GLU A 55 -10.63 -3.63 -2.19
CA GLU A 55 -10.61 -2.16 -2.15
C GLU A 55 -9.23 -1.58 -2.51
N ALA A 56 -8.18 -2.41 -2.43
CA ALA A 56 -6.80 -2.00 -2.71
C ALA A 56 -6.63 -1.41 -4.11
N ILE A 57 -7.28 -2.01 -5.12
CA ILE A 57 -7.20 -1.53 -6.50
C ILE A 57 -7.87 -0.16 -6.69
N ASP A 58 -9.00 0.08 -6.02
CA ASP A 58 -9.72 1.35 -6.10
C ASP A 58 -8.91 2.47 -5.43
N ILE A 59 -8.30 2.18 -4.28
CA ILE A 59 -7.40 3.12 -3.59
C ILE A 59 -6.17 3.43 -4.45
N LEU A 60 -5.56 2.42 -5.07
CA LEU A 60 -4.43 2.61 -5.98
C LEU A 60 -4.81 3.46 -7.19
N ASN A 61 -5.95 3.18 -7.82
CA ASN A 61 -6.48 3.96 -8.93
C ASN A 61 -6.74 5.41 -8.53
N ALA A 62 -7.31 5.65 -7.35
CA ALA A 62 -7.50 7.01 -6.84
C ALA A 62 -6.17 7.73 -6.61
N CYS A 63 -5.16 7.04 -6.05
CA CYS A 63 -3.84 7.61 -5.80
C CYS A 63 -3.03 7.86 -7.09
N HIS A 64 -3.29 7.11 -8.16
CA HIS A 64 -2.56 7.20 -9.43
C HIS A 64 -3.27 8.10 -10.46
N SER A 65 -4.56 7.86 -10.69
CA SER A 65 -5.36 8.48 -11.77
C SER A 65 -6.43 9.45 -11.25
N GLY A 66 -6.63 9.55 -9.94
CA GLY A 66 -7.62 10.46 -9.36
C GLY A 66 -7.28 11.94 -9.57
N PRO A 67 -8.15 12.87 -9.09
CA PRO A 67 -7.93 14.32 -9.26
C PRO A 67 -6.60 14.81 -8.71
N THR A 68 -6.12 14.18 -7.64
CA THR A 68 -4.81 14.46 -7.06
C THR A 68 -3.74 13.48 -7.53
N GLY A 69 -4.09 12.45 -8.32
CA GLY A 69 -3.27 11.29 -8.64
C GLY A 69 -2.07 11.60 -9.52
N GLY A 70 -2.26 12.37 -10.59
CA GLY A 70 -1.16 12.93 -11.40
C GLY A 70 -0.34 11.94 -12.22
N HIS A 71 -0.78 10.67 -12.32
CA HIS A 71 -0.11 9.62 -13.08
C HIS A 71 1.37 9.39 -12.73
N TYR A 72 1.75 9.67 -11.48
CA TYR A 72 3.12 9.48 -11.03
C TYR A 72 3.54 8.01 -11.01
N GLY A 73 4.85 7.78 -10.99
CA GLY A 73 5.44 6.45 -10.89
C GLY A 73 5.01 5.67 -9.63
N ALA A 74 5.24 4.36 -9.67
CA ALA A 74 4.76 3.40 -8.67
C ALA A 74 5.18 3.76 -7.23
N ASN A 75 6.43 4.20 -7.02
CA ASN A 75 6.92 4.57 -5.68
C ASN A 75 6.15 5.73 -5.07
N TYR A 76 5.83 6.74 -5.88
CA TYR A 76 5.07 7.90 -5.41
C TYR A 76 3.60 7.56 -5.19
N THR A 77 3.03 6.72 -6.06
CA THR A 77 1.67 6.17 -5.88
C THR A 77 1.58 5.38 -4.56
N ALA A 78 2.53 4.49 -4.29
CA ALA A 78 2.63 3.76 -3.02
C ALA A 78 2.78 4.70 -1.82
N LYS A 79 3.60 5.74 -1.94
CA LYS A 79 3.74 6.77 -0.90
C LYS A 79 2.40 7.45 -0.60
N LYS A 80 1.63 7.83 -1.63
CA LYS A 80 0.30 8.42 -1.44
C LYS A 80 -0.67 7.51 -0.71
N VAL A 81 -0.62 6.20 -0.97
CA VAL A 81 -1.41 5.22 -0.21
C VAL A 81 -1.08 5.30 1.28
N PHE A 82 0.21 5.31 1.63
CA PHE A 82 0.64 5.46 3.02
C PHE A 82 0.24 6.82 3.61
N ASP A 83 0.48 7.91 2.89
CA ASP A 83 0.13 9.26 3.33
C ASP A 83 -1.39 9.44 3.52
N SER A 84 -2.19 8.66 2.77
CA SER A 84 -3.67 8.59 2.92
C SER A 84 -4.11 7.69 4.07
N GLY A 85 -3.19 7.12 4.84
CA GLY A 85 -3.49 6.33 6.04
C GLY A 85 -3.81 4.86 5.77
N PHE A 86 -3.54 4.33 4.58
CA PHE A 86 -3.84 2.93 4.24
C PHE A 86 -2.61 2.02 4.29
N TYR A 87 -2.86 0.73 4.53
CA TYR A 87 -1.83 -0.30 4.59
C TYR A 87 -2.29 -1.64 4.01
N TRP A 88 -1.43 -2.28 3.23
CA TRP A 88 -1.42 -3.72 3.00
C TRP A 88 0.00 -4.17 2.62
N PRO A 89 0.38 -5.44 2.79
CA PRO A 89 1.78 -5.87 2.63
C PRO A 89 2.35 -5.69 1.22
N SER A 90 1.52 -5.74 0.18
CA SER A 90 1.95 -5.73 -1.23
C SER A 90 1.85 -4.37 -1.93
N ILE A 91 1.59 -3.25 -1.21
CA ILE A 91 1.39 -1.90 -1.79
C ILE A 91 2.35 -1.59 -2.95
N TYR A 92 3.66 -1.75 -2.74
CA TYR A 92 4.65 -1.41 -3.77
C TYR A 92 4.55 -2.30 -5.01
N LYS A 93 4.32 -3.59 -4.82
CA LYS A 93 4.16 -4.54 -5.92
C LYS A 93 2.89 -4.21 -6.72
N ASP A 94 1.79 -3.96 -6.01
CA ASP A 94 0.50 -3.70 -6.64
C ASP A 94 0.51 -2.34 -7.36
N ALA A 95 1.13 -1.31 -6.76
CA ALA A 95 1.35 -0.03 -7.41
C ALA A 95 2.23 -0.15 -8.67
N PHE A 96 3.26 -1.01 -8.63
CA PHE A 96 4.11 -1.26 -9.80
C PHE A 96 3.32 -1.91 -10.93
N GLU A 97 2.56 -2.97 -10.64
CA GLU A 97 1.74 -3.64 -11.65
C GLU A 97 0.66 -2.70 -12.20
N LEU A 98 0.04 -1.85 -11.36
CA LEU A 98 -0.93 -0.84 -11.81
C LEU A 98 -0.31 0.14 -12.81
N VAL A 99 0.80 0.78 -12.46
CA VAL A 99 1.46 1.78 -13.31
C VAL A 99 1.99 1.15 -14.60
N LYS A 100 2.53 -0.07 -14.52
CA LYS A 100 3.00 -0.84 -15.67
C LYS A 100 1.90 -1.11 -16.70
N HIS A 101 0.66 -1.29 -16.26
CA HIS A 101 -0.50 -1.53 -17.14
C HIS A 101 -1.32 -0.27 -17.44
N CYS A 102 -0.90 0.91 -16.97
CA CYS A 102 -1.62 2.15 -17.22
C CYS A 102 -1.36 2.67 -18.64
N ASP A 103 -2.36 2.54 -19.53
CA ASP A 103 -2.27 2.94 -20.95
C ASP A 103 -1.87 4.41 -21.14
N SER A 104 -2.43 5.34 -20.37
CA SER A 104 -2.06 6.76 -20.42
C SER A 104 -0.57 6.97 -20.16
N CYS A 105 -0.02 6.30 -19.14
CA CYS A 105 1.41 6.37 -18.82
C CYS A 105 2.28 5.70 -19.89
N GLN A 106 1.84 4.57 -20.44
CA GLN A 106 2.60 3.87 -21.48
C GLN A 106 2.66 4.68 -22.79
N ARG A 107 1.60 5.41 -23.13
CA ARG A 107 1.55 6.27 -24.34
C ARG A 107 2.35 7.55 -24.23
N GLN A 108 2.41 8.16 -23.04
CA GLN A 108 3.17 9.41 -22.83
C GLN A 108 4.69 9.24 -23.03
N GLY A 109 5.20 8.00 -23.00
CA GLY A 109 6.61 7.72 -23.20
C GLY A 109 7.49 8.29 -22.09
N LYS A 110 8.81 8.21 -22.27
CA LYS A 110 9.77 8.87 -21.38
C LYS A 110 9.97 10.29 -21.87
N VAL A 111 9.98 11.25 -20.93
CA VAL A 111 10.46 12.62 -21.18
C VAL A 111 11.84 12.50 -21.82
N SER A 112 11.94 13.01 -23.04
CA SER A 112 13.15 13.00 -23.84
C SER A 112 13.89 14.32 -23.68
N GLN A 113 15.14 14.38 -24.15
CA GLN A 113 15.91 15.64 -24.15
C GLN A 113 15.20 16.77 -24.93
N LYS A 114 14.24 16.45 -25.81
CA LYS A 114 13.44 17.45 -26.54
C LYS A 114 12.36 18.10 -25.67
N ASP A 115 12.03 17.49 -24.56
CA ASP A 115 11.02 17.95 -23.60
C ASP A 115 11.67 18.72 -22.43
N GLU A 116 13.00 18.84 -22.42
CA GLU A 116 13.73 19.66 -21.45
C GLU A 116 13.44 21.14 -21.67
N MET A 117 13.11 21.87 -20.59
CA MET A 117 12.98 23.32 -20.68
C MET A 117 14.34 23.95 -21.01
N PRO A 118 14.41 24.94 -21.92
CA PRO A 118 15.65 25.59 -22.28
C PRO A 118 16.31 26.23 -21.04
N GLN A 119 17.52 25.77 -20.73
CA GLN A 119 18.33 26.35 -19.67
C GLN A 119 19.03 27.60 -20.21
N ASN A 120 18.41 28.76 -19.97
CA ASN A 120 19.10 30.04 -20.18
C ASN A 120 20.10 30.22 -19.04
N PHE A 121 21.39 30.09 -19.35
CA PHE A 121 22.45 30.52 -18.44
C PHE A 121 22.43 32.06 -18.40
N ILE A 122 22.29 32.62 -17.19
CA ILE A 122 22.42 34.05 -16.90
C ILE A 122 23.89 34.44 -16.91
#